data_AF-A0A5N9A912-F1
#
_entry.id   AF-A0A5N9A912-F1
#
_cell.length_a   1.000
_cell.length_b   1.000
_cell.length_c   1.000
_cell.angle_alpha   90.00
_cell.angle_beta   90.00
_cell.angle_gamma   90.00
#
_symmetry.space_group_name_H-M   'P 1'
#
loop_
_entity.id
_entity.type
_entity.pdbx_description
1 polymer ?
#
loop_
_entity_poly.entity_id
_entity_poly.type
_entity_poly.pdbx_seq_one_letter_code
_entity_poly.pdbx_strand_id
1 'polypeptide(L)' 'MSTEVEPNYEPIPPGQSSRSMVIECEADDLSNMLRRAKVRGHFIYCDEPETIGGSASAPAPLHYFAASILF' A
#
# COMPACT_ATOMS: atom_id res chain seq x y z
N MET A 1 21.32 -8.56 17.17
CA MET A 1 21.72 -9.19 15.90
C MET A 1 20.87 -8.56 14.83
N SER A 2 21.45 -7.71 13.97
CA SER A 2 20.76 -7.15 12.81
C SER A 2 20.67 -8.22 11.73
N THR A 3 19.47 -8.70 11.44
CA THR A 3 19.22 -9.52 10.26
C THR A 3 19.25 -8.58 9.06
N GLU A 4 20.42 -8.41 8.44
CA GLU A 4 20.49 -7.79 7.12
C GLU A 4 19.78 -8.73 6.14
N VAL A 5 18.58 -8.32 5.70
CA VAL A 5 17.83 -9.02 4.67
C VAL A 5 18.53 -8.71 3.35
N GLU A 6 19.14 -9.72 2.73
CA GLU A 6 19.70 -9.54 1.39
C GLU A 6 18.60 -9.14 0.41
N PRO A 7 18.90 -8.23 -0.55
CA PRO A 7 17.93 -7.83 -1.56
C PRO A 7 17.39 -9.03 -2.33
N ASN A 8 16.07 -9.08 -2.54
CA ASN A 8 15.41 -10.11 -3.34
C ASN A 8 15.42 -9.80 -4.85
N TYR A 9 16.30 -8.92 -5.32
CA TYR A 9 16.39 -8.45 -6.69
C TYR A 9 17.83 -8.52 -7.20
N GLU A 10 18.00 -8.64 -8.52
CA GLU A 10 19.32 -8.68 -9.16
C GLU A 10 20.11 -7.38 -8.92
N PRO A 11 21.45 -7.44 -8.86
CA PRO A 11 22.27 -6.25 -8.73
C PRO A 11 21.96 -5.22 -9.82
N ILE A 12 21.77 -3.96 -9.41
CA ILE A 12 21.47 -2.87 -10.33
C ILE A 12 22.70 -2.64 -11.23
N PRO A 13 22.55 -2.69 -12.58
CA PRO A 13 23.68 -2.52 -13.51
C PRO A 13 24.39 -1.17 -13.37
N PRO A 14 25.68 -1.08 -13.72
CA PRO A 14 26.42 0.17 -13.73
C PRO A 14 25.73 1.23 -14.60
N GLY A 15 25.55 2.45 -14.07
CA GLY A 15 24.94 3.57 -14.80
C GLY A 15 23.43 3.76 -14.58
N GLN A 16 22.77 2.92 -13.79
CA GLN A 16 21.39 3.15 -13.35
C GLN A 16 21.31 3.89 -12.01
N SER A 17 20.21 4.62 -11.79
CA SER A 17 19.90 5.27 -10.51
C SER A 17 19.10 4.33 -9.61
N SER A 18 19.50 4.21 -8.34
CA SER A 18 18.73 3.51 -7.31
C SER A 18 18.06 4.50 -6.36
N ARG A 19 16.84 4.20 -5.94
CA ARG A 19 16.15 4.87 -4.82
C ARG A 19 15.59 3.82 -3.87
N SER A 20 15.69 4.09 -2.58
CA SER A 20 15.08 3.30 -1.52
C SER A 20 13.98 4.12 -0.87
N MET A 21 12.84 3.50 -0.60
CA MET A 21 11.71 4.09 0.11
C MET A 21 11.25 3.11 1.17
N VAL A 22 11.00 3.62 2.38
CA VAL A 22 10.38 2.86 3.48
C VAL A 22 9.00 3.45 3.72
N ILE A 23 7.97 2.62 3.63
CA ILE A 23 6.58 3.00 3.90
C ILE A 23 6.13 2.23 5.14
N GLU A 24 5.87 2.96 6.22
CA GLU A 24 5.32 2.40 7.45
C GLU A 24 3.85 2.81 7.58
N CYS A 25 2.99 1.82 7.81
CA CYS A 25 1.57 2.05 8.06
C CYS A 25 1.02 1.01 9.04
N GLU A 26 0.05 1.44 9.86
CA GLU A 26 -0.79 0.54 10.65
C GLU A 26 -2.09 0.34 9.86
N ALA A 27 -2.46 -0.90 9.55
CA ALA A 27 -3.67 -1.20 8.80
C ALA A 27 -4.63 -2.04 9.64
N ASP A 28 -5.88 -1.57 9.76
CA ASP A 28 -6.98 -2.26 10.44
C ASP A 28 -8.00 -2.77 9.41
N ASP A 29 -8.46 -4.01 9.60
CA ASP A 29 -9.67 -4.52 8.95
C ASP A 29 -10.88 -4.16 9.83
N LEU A 30 -11.80 -3.35 9.29
CA LEU A 30 -12.95 -2.81 10.00
C LEU A 30 -14.24 -3.58 9.68
N SER A 31 -14.12 -4.78 9.10
CA SER A 31 -15.22 -5.61 8.57
C SER A 31 -15.88 -5.07 7.31
N ASN A 32 -16.74 -5.89 6.69
CA ASN A 32 -17.47 -5.57 5.45
C ASN A 32 -16.58 -4.99 4.35
N MET A 33 -15.37 -5.55 4.20
CA MET A 33 -14.34 -5.11 3.24
C MET A 33 -13.81 -3.68 3.43
N LEU A 34 -14.23 -2.98 4.48
CA LEU A 34 -13.69 -1.69 4.88
C LEU A 34 -12.35 -1.87 5.59
N ARG A 35 -11.34 -1.16 5.14
CA ARG A 35 -10.01 -1.13 5.77
C ARG A 35 -9.57 0.30 6.01
N ARG A 36 -8.81 0.50 7.08
CA ARG A 36 -8.24 1.79 7.45
C ARG A 36 -6.74 1.65 7.60
N ALA A 37 -5.98 2.41 6.83
CA ALA A 37 -4.54 2.57 7.01
C ALA A 37 -4.24 3.90 7.72
N LYS A 38 -3.39 3.87 8.74
CA LYS A 38 -2.85 5.04 9.42
C LYS A 38 -1.40 5.24 8.98
N VAL A 39 -1.15 6.36 8.31
CA VAL A 39 0.17 6.72 7.76
C VAL A 39 0.54 8.10 8.28
N ARG A 40 1.58 8.18 9.13
CA ARG A 40 2.12 9.46 9.66
C ARG A 40 1.03 10.42 10.16
N GLY A 41 0.06 9.91 10.92
CA GLY A 41 -1.04 10.70 11.50
C GLY A 41 -2.26 10.93 10.59
N HIS A 42 -2.23 10.46 9.34
CA HIS A 42 -3.34 10.52 8.40
C HIS A 42 -4.05 9.17 8.31
N PHE A 43 -5.37 9.19 8.07
CA PHE A 43 -6.15 7.99 7.83
C PHE A 43 -6.53 7.90 6.36
N ILE A 44 -6.29 6.72 5.77
CA ILE A 44 -6.72 6.34 4.42
C ILE A 44 -7.72 5.21 4.59
N TYR A 45 -8.87 5.34 3.95
CA TYR A 45 -9.90 4.31 3.95
C TYR A 45 -9.99 3.70 2.56
N CYS A 46 -10.15 2.38 2.50
CA CYS A 46 -10.57 1.70 1.29
C CYS A 46 -11.73 0.76 1.58
N ASP A 47 -12.69 0.74 0.67
CA ASP A 47 -13.92 -0.05 0.79
C ASP A 47 -14.28 -0.57 -0.60
N GLU A 48 -14.66 -1.83 -0.66
CA GLU A 48 -15.07 -2.44 -1.91
C GLU A 48 -16.49 -1.99 -2.28
N PRO A 49 -16.88 -2.07 -3.57
CA PRO A 49 -18.25 -1.79 -3.96
C PRO A 49 -19.23 -2.85 -3.43
N GLU A 50 -20.50 -2.47 -3.33
CA GLU A 50 -21.58 -3.37 -2.88
C GLU A 50 -21.66 -4.66 -3.72
N THR A 51 -21.32 -4.59 -5.01
CA THR A 51 -21.34 -5.74 -5.94
C THR A 51 -20.41 -6.88 -5.55
N ILE A 52 -19.42 -6.62 -4.70
CA ILE A 52 -18.50 -7.65 -4.22
C ILE A 52 -18.51 -7.79 -2.69
N GLY A 53 -19.40 -7.08 -2.00
CA GLY A 53 -19.64 -7.23 -0.56
C GLY A 53 -19.09 -6.12 0.33
N GLY A 54 -18.69 -4.96 -0.22
CA GLY A 54 -18.39 -3.77 0.57
C GLY A 54 -19.56 -2.81 0.70
N SER A 55 -19.32 -1.60 1.20
CA SER A 55 -20.35 -0.55 1.36
C SER A 55 -20.17 0.64 0.40
N ALA A 56 -19.17 0.58 -0.49
CA ALA A 56 -18.81 1.69 -1.38
C ALA A 56 -18.61 3.05 -0.68
N SER A 57 -18.24 3.03 0.61
CA SER A 57 -18.08 4.23 1.45
C SER A 57 -16.75 4.97 1.26
N ALA A 58 -15.79 4.31 0.60
CA ALA A 58 -14.49 4.83 0.23
C ALA A 58 -14.05 4.22 -1.11
N PRO A 59 -13.03 4.77 -1.79
CA PRO A 59 -12.49 4.17 -3.01
C PRO A 59 -11.98 2.74 -2.78
N ALA A 60 -12.28 1.83 -3.71
CA ALA A 60 -11.78 0.47 -3.65
C ALA A 60 -10.25 0.41 -3.68
N PRO A 61 -9.61 -0.60 -3.06
CA PRO A 61 -8.15 -0.77 -3.05
C PRO A 61 -7.49 -0.63 -4.42
N LEU A 62 -8.12 -1.19 -5.47
CA LEU A 62 -7.61 -1.12 -6.84
C LEU A 62 -7.48 0.32 -7.37
N HIS A 63 -8.35 1.24 -6.94
CA HIS A 63 -8.24 2.65 -7.34
C HIS A 63 -6.99 3.32 -6.78
N TYR A 64 -6.62 3.01 -5.53
CA TYR A 64 -5.38 3.51 -4.93
C TYR A 64 -4.14 2.94 -5.61
N PHE A 65 -4.17 1.64 -5.93
CA PHE A 65 -3.09 1.01 -6.70
C PHE A 65 -2.92 1.68 -8.08
N ALA A 66 -4.02 1.88 -8.81
CA ALA A 66 -3.99 2.55 -10.11
C ALA A 66 -3.49 4.00 -10.00
N ALA A 67 -3.93 4.74 -8.98
CA ALA A 67 -3.46 6.10 -8.72
C ALA A 67 -1.96 6.14 -8.40
N SER A 68 -1.42 5.12 -7.72
CA SER A 68 0.00 5.05 -7.36
C SER A 68 0.95 4.76 -8.52
N ILE A 69 0.43 4.31 -9.67
CA ILE A 69 1.23 4.09 -10.89
C ILE A 69 1.37 5.40 -11.69
N LEU A 70 0.36 6.28 -11.58
CA LEU A 70 0.30 7.53 -12.34
C LEU A 70 1.23 8.63 -11.79
N PHE A 71 1.72 8.48 -10.56
CA PHE A 71 2.56 9.45 -9.84
C PHE A 71 3.85 8.81 -9.35
#